data_AF-A0A0G4IVM0-F1
#
_entry.id   AF-A0A0G4IVM0-F1
#
_cell.length_a   1.000
_cell.length_b   1.000
_cell.length_c   1.000
_cell.angle_alpha   90.00
_cell.angle_beta   90.00
_cell.angle_gamma   90.00
#
_symmetry.space_group_name_H-M   'P 1'
#
loop_
_entity.id
_entity.type
_entity.pdbx_description
1 polymer ?
#
loop_
_entity_poly.entity_id
_entity_poly.type
_entity_poly.pdbx_seq_one_letter_code
_entity_poly.pdbx_strand_id
1 'polypeptide(L)'
;MVASAIVTSVWFASIGRLGADALLVFPSAGHPLKALTFQAPTMSTFIGPQLGDASISRSGPVVLLDGDMCNPTGVSAPGAIILTTAAAVANAACSLEVQYLALLPSGAAAVIAPSLDTVPNVWMYAQDGTHGARTRHQPMLFVNIGVDADQYDALTRFAIGQNATVAPDVNAWQDTLSSWYYQLFVRILPSAVLIGSGVAAAIYLVGHMRILAQAYEGSVPSNCRSSGRYATFVRQSVGVPHVVLTIEATTSTLCGVVLAIGGFCSTANLQQPVVLYFGALMTGWSFASSVLAAHRWTASVTDVMPFQDVSWLTRVVRGDYRLASILLVVLPILCETASSTAYSMYVLSPLVEAGVSLMLFILQLAVGLNVLTSVLRYYLLANDVQRQTAVAIGNPQTAFKTVLARLGRCALGMSLSMVLVCCGTLLMGASHKFLFSPSGWTLSFSLSYAGRALDTAFRVAMFRPRSARRVVSSNSAAPNATPARSK
;
A
#
# COMPACT_ATOMS: atom_id res chain seq x y z
N MET A 1 -8.86 -10.27 -16.64
CA MET A 1 -7.98 -11.46 -16.62
C MET A 1 -7.13 -11.53 -15.37
N VAL A 2 -6.27 -10.54 -15.04
CA VAL A 2 -5.42 -10.57 -13.83
C VAL A 2 -6.22 -10.65 -12.53
N ALA A 3 -7.24 -9.81 -12.33
CA ALA A 3 -8.07 -9.86 -11.11
C ALA A 3 -8.83 -11.18 -10.95
N SER A 4 -9.37 -11.73 -12.04
CA SER A 4 -10.01 -13.04 -12.03
C SER A 4 -9.01 -14.15 -11.74
N ALA A 5 -7.81 -14.14 -12.33
CA ALA A 5 -6.76 -15.11 -12.03
C ALA A 5 -6.30 -15.04 -10.57
N ILE A 6 -6.16 -13.85 -9.99
CA ILE A 6 -5.83 -13.65 -8.56
C ILE A 6 -6.92 -14.28 -7.68
N VAL A 7 -8.19 -13.97 -7.94
CA VAL A 7 -9.31 -14.49 -7.15
C VAL A 7 -9.39 -16.02 -7.22
N THR A 8 -9.31 -16.59 -8.43
CA THR A 8 -9.42 -18.04 -8.60
C THR A 8 -8.23 -18.79 -8.00
N SER A 9 -6.99 -18.30 -8.17
CA SER A 9 -5.80 -18.94 -7.63
C SER A 9 -5.72 -18.89 -6.10
N VAL A 10 -6.15 -17.78 -5.48
CA VAL A 10 -6.17 -17.66 -4.01
C VAL A 10 -7.27 -18.55 -3.40
N TRP A 11 -8.44 -18.64 -4.04
CA TRP A 11 -9.55 -19.46 -3.55
C TRP A 11 -9.22 -20.95 -3.53
N PHE A 12 -8.60 -21.49 -4.59
CA PHE A 12 -8.22 -22.91 -4.64
C PHE A 12 -7.08 -23.28 -3.69
N ALA A 13 -6.18 -22.34 -3.35
CA ALA A 13 -5.08 -22.59 -2.40
C ALA A 13 -5.52 -22.55 -0.92
N SER A 14 -6.71 -22.01 -0.63
CA SER A 14 -7.23 -21.80 0.73
C SER A 14 -7.82 -23.06 1.38
N ILE A 15 -7.82 -24.20 0.69
CA ILE A 15 -8.46 -25.46 1.16
C ILE A 15 -7.46 -26.34 1.96
N GLY A 16 -6.27 -25.82 2.29
CA GLY A 16 -5.29 -26.51 3.13
C GLY A 16 -5.76 -26.63 4.59
N ARG A 17 -5.93 -27.87 5.08
CA ARG A 17 -6.25 -28.18 6.48
C ARG A 17 -5.15 -27.69 7.42
N LEU A 18 -5.48 -26.80 8.35
CA LEU A 18 -4.67 -26.53 9.55
C LEU A 18 -5.08 -27.53 10.62
N GLY A 19 -4.26 -28.56 10.83
CA GLY A 19 -4.29 -29.33 12.06
C GLY A 19 -3.54 -28.55 13.14
N ALA A 20 -4.21 -28.25 14.25
CA ALA A 20 -3.58 -27.63 15.42
C ALA A 20 -3.66 -28.62 16.58
N ASP A 21 -2.51 -29.00 17.13
CA ASP A 21 -2.39 -29.68 18.41
C ASP A 21 -2.32 -28.60 19.51
N ALA A 22 -3.28 -28.56 20.43
CA ALA A 22 -3.44 -27.44 21.36
C ALA A 22 -2.30 -27.28 22.38
N LEU A 23 -1.87 -26.04 22.67
CA LEU A 23 -0.73 -25.77 23.58
C LEU A 23 -0.96 -24.70 24.67
N LEU A 24 -2.14 -24.07 24.74
CA LEU A 24 -2.64 -23.44 25.97
C LEU A 24 -3.79 -24.28 26.54
N VAL A 25 -3.61 -24.77 27.77
CA VAL A 25 -4.58 -25.63 28.46
C VAL A 25 -4.74 -25.26 29.94
N PHE A 26 -5.93 -25.52 30.48
CA PHE A 26 -6.28 -25.33 31.89
C PHE A 26 -6.55 -26.68 32.56
N PRO A 27 -5.50 -27.47 32.87
CA PRO A 27 -5.64 -28.87 33.27
C PRO A 27 -6.41 -29.07 34.57
N SER A 28 -6.35 -28.08 35.47
CA SER A 28 -6.93 -28.12 36.80
C SER A 28 -8.28 -27.39 36.91
N ALA A 29 -8.71 -26.69 35.85
CA ALA A 29 -9.89 -25.83 35.94
C ALA A 29 -11.21 -26.60 35.80
N GLY A 30 -12.29 -26.05 36.38
CA GLY A 30 -13.65 -26.50 36.12
C GLY A 30 -14.18 -26.04 34.76
N HIS A 31 -15.43 -26.39 34.44
CA HIS A 31 -16.14 -25.72 33.34
C HIS A 31 -16.29 -24.21 33.66
N PRO A 32 -16.14 -23.31 32.68
CA PRO A 32 -16.03 -23.54 31.23
C PRO A 32 -14.61 -23.76 30.68
N LEU A 33 -13.55 -23.48 31.45
CA LEU A 33 -12.17 -23.45 30.95
C LEU A 33 -11.58 -24.79 30.55
N LYS A 34 -12.02 -25.89 31.19
CA LYS A 34 -11.53 -27.25 30.90
C LYS A 34 -11.79 -27.68 29.45
N ALA A 35 -12.83 -27.12 28.82
CA ALA A 35 -13.19 -27.41 27.44
C ALA A 35 -12.45 -26.52 26.42
N LEU A 36 -11.67 -25.54 26.89
CA LEU A 36 -11.00 -24.58 26.05
C LEU A 36 -9.55 -25.00 25.80
N THR A 37 -9.20 -25.01 24.53
CA THR A 37 -7.88 -25.31 24.03
C THR A 37 -7.53 -24.29 22.95
N PHE A 38 -6.39 -23.62 23.09
CA PHE A 38 -6.00 -22.55 22.16
C PHE A 38 -4.67 -22.84 21.48
N GLN A 39 -4.58 -22.39 20.24
CA GLN A 39 -3.31 -22.23 19.53
C GLN A 39 -2.57 -21.03 20.14
N ALA A 40 -1.30 -21.21 20.46
CA ALA A 40 -0.49 -20.21 21.17
C ALA A 40 0.86 -19.94 20.47
N PRO A 41 0.86 -19.43 19.23
CA PRO A 41 2.11 -19.05 18.56
C PRO A 41 2.80 -17.91 19.32
N THR A 42 4.12 -17.84 19.20
CA THR A 42 4.90 -16.73 19.79
C THR A 42 4.52 -15.38 19.15
N MET A 43 4.61 -14.30 19.93
CA MET A 43 4.33 -12.93 19.46
C MET A 43 5.28 -12.47 18.36
N SER A 44 6.49 -13.01 18.32
CA SER A 44 7.48 -12.81 17.26
C SER A 44 8.54 -13.90 17.36
N THR A 45 9.17 -14.25 16.24
CA THR A 45 10.29 -15.21 16.23
C THR A 45 11.54 -14.68 16.95
N PHE A 46 11.55 -13.39 17.30
CA PHE A 46 12.66 -12.69 17.95
C PHE A 46 12.52 -12.54 19.46
N ILE A 47 11.40 -12.95 20.05
CA ILE A 47 11.08 -12.63 21.45
C ILE A 47 10.84 -13.89 22.27
N GLY A 48 11.66 -14.08 23.32
CA GLY A 48 11.55 -15.20 24.24
C GLY A 48 11.82 -16.58 23.60
N PRO A 49 11.56 -17.66 24.36
CA PRO A 49 11.68 -19.03 23.88
C PRO A 49 10.74 -19.32 22.70
N GLN A 50 11.19 -20.15 21.76
CA GLN A 50 10.47 -20.51 20.54
C GLN A 50 10.21 -22.02 20.51
N LEU A 51 9.32 -22.45 19.59
CA LEU A 51 9.10 -23.87 19.32
C LEU A 51 10.43 -24.53 18.91
N GLY A 52 10.77 -25.63 19.58
CA GLY A 52 12.03 -26.38 19.35
C GLY A 52 13.16 -26.05 20.33
N ASP A 53 13.03 -25.01 21.17
CA ASP A 53 13.98 -24.76 22.25
C ASP A 53 13.84 -25.78 23.40
N ALA A 54 14.88 -25.96 24.21
CA ALA A 54 14.82 -26.83 25.39
C ALA A 54 13.95 -26.22 26.51
N SER A 55 13.12 -27.04 27.18
CA SER A 55 12.23 -26.63 28.28
C SER A 55 11.29 -25.46 27.92
N ILE A 56 10.37 -25.70 26.98
CA ILE A 56 9.50 -24.69 26.37
C ILE A 56 8.15 -24.48 27.05
N SER A 57 7.67 -25.43 27.86
CA SER A 57 6.41 -25.26 28.58
C SER A 57 6.58 -24.47 29.86
N ARG A 58 5.57 -23.66 30.18
CA ARG A 58 5.47 -22.86 31.40
C ARG A 58 4.11 -23.13 32.04
N SER A 59 4.12 -23.39 33.34
CA SER A 59 2.91 -23.62 34.10
C SER A 59 2.90 -22.71 35.33
N GLY A 60 1.74 -22.18 35.65
CA GLY A 60 1.58 -21.30 36.81
C GLY A 60 0.16 -20.78 36.95
N PRO A 61 -0.16 -20.12 38.07
CA PRO A 61 -1.44 -19.48 38.26
C PRO A 61 -1.57 -18.29 37.29
N VAL A 62 -2.77 -18.05 36.78
CA VAL A 62 -3.02 -16.90 35.89
C VAL A 62 -3.29 -15.64 36.69
N VAL A 63 -2.65 -14.55 36.29
CA VAL A 63 -2.86 -13.18 36.78
C VAL A 63 -3.33 -12.32 35.60
N LEU A 64 -4.36 -11.51 35.81
CA LEU A 64 -4.86 -10.60 34.78
C LEU A 64 -4.07 -9.29 34.78
N LEU A 65 -3.65 -8.83 33.60
CA LEU A 65 -3.13 -7.49 33.36
C LEU A 65 -4.12 -6.71 32.50
N ASP A 66 -4.74 -5.69 33.12
CA ASP A 66 -5.64 -4.74 32.47
C ASP A 66 -5.05 -3.32 32.52
N GLY A 67 -3.87 -3.16 31.94
CA GLY A 67 -3.10 -1.91 31.98
C GLY A 67 -2.12 -1.80 30.83
N ASP A 68 -1.31 -0.75 30.84
CA ASP A 68 -0.33 -0.50 29.78
C ASP A 68 0.79 -1.55 29.78
N MET A 69 0.88 -2.34 28.71
CA MET A 69 1.93 -3.34 28.53
C MET A 69 3.32 -2.71 28.34
N CYS A 70 3.39 -1.44 27.92
CA CYS A 70 4.62 -0.70 27.74
C CYS A 70 5.19 -0.18 29.07
N ASN A 71 4.33 -0.04 30.08
CA ASN A 71 4.72 0.37 31.42
C ASN A 71 3.80 -0.28 32.47
N PRO A 72 3.98 -1.59 32.76
CA PRO A 72 3.11 -2.35 33.64
C PRO A 72 3.40 -2.04 35.12
N THR A 73 3.09 -0.83 35.56
CA THR A 73 3.37 -0.36 36.91
C THR A 73 2.65 -1.21 37.96
N GLY A 74 3.40 -1.74 38.93
CA GLY A 74 2.83 -2.47 40.07
C GLY A 74 2.47 -3.93 39.80
N VAL A 75 2.83 -4.48 38.63
CA VAL A 75 2.60 -5.90 38.31
C VAL A 75 3.73 -6.76 38.86
N SER A 76 3.43 -7.59 39.86
CA SER A 76 4.33 -8.64 40.36
C SER A 76 3.67 -10.00 40.14
N ALA A 77 4.33 -10.87 39.39
CA ALA A 77 3.79 -12.15 38.95
C ALA A 77 4.86 -13.26 38.94
N PRO A 78 5.62 -13.46 40.04
CA PRO A 78 6.74 -14.41 40.04
C PRO A 78 6.28 -15.84 39.77
N GLY A 79 6.76 -16.42 38.66
CA GLY A 79 6.39 -17.78 38.22
C GLY A 79 4.94 -17.92 37.73
N ALA A 80 4.17 -16.83 37.67
CA ALA A 80 2.79 -16.83 37.23
C ALA A 80 2.68 -16.60 35.71
N ILE A 81 1.49 -16.83 35.17
CA ILE A 81 1.15 -16.58 33.77
C ILE A 81 0.33 -15.30 33.71
N ILE A 82 0.83 -14.27 33.03
CA ILE A 82 0.09 -13.03 32.82
C ILE A 82 -0.86 -13.23 31.63
N LEU A 83 -2.16 -13.13 31.87
CA LEU A 83 -3.16 -12.95 30.82
C LEU A 83 -3.41 -11.45 30.65
N THR A 84 -3.15 -10.90 29.48
CA THR A 84 -3.45 -9.49 29.19
C THR A 84 -4.87 -9.34 28.67
N THR A 85 -5.50 -8.18 28.89
CA THR A 85 -6.78 -7.87 28.24
C THR A 85 -6.55 -7.52 26.77
N ALA A 86 -7.54 -7.77 25.92
CA ALA A 86 -7.47 -7.40 24.50
C ALA A 86 -7.28 -5.88 24.33
N ALA A 87 -7.82 -5.08 25.26
CA ALA A 87 -7.62 -3.64 25.31
C ALA A 87 -6.17 -3.25 25.65
N ALA A 88 -5.52 -3.97 26.58
CA ALA A 88 -4.10 -3.76 26.90
C ALA A 88 -3.21 -4.01 25.67
N VAL A 89 -3.49 -5.08 24.91
CA VAL A 89 -2.76 -5.41 23.67
C VAL A 89 -3.00 -4.35 22.59
N ALA A 90 -4.26 -3.98 22.34
CA ALA A 90 -4.62 -3.04 21.27
C ALA A 90 -4.10 -1.62 21.51
N ASN A 91 -4.00 -1.20 22.77
CA ASN A 91 -3.57 0.16 23.15
C ASN A 91 -2.07 0.26 23.47
N ALA A 92 -1.30 -0.83 23.36
CA ALA A 92 0.13 -0.82 23.63
C ALA A 92 0.88 0.02 22.57
N ALA A 93 1.23 1.26 22.92
CA ALA A 93 1.89 2.22 22.04
C ALA A 93 3.43 2.06 22.00
N CYS A 94 3.92 0.82 22.01
CA CYS A 94 5.33 0.49 21.92
C CYS A 94 5.52 -0.85 21.21
N SER A 95 6.77 -1.13 20.84
CA SER A 95 7.10 -2.36 20.14
C SER A 95 6.91 -3.62 20.98
N LEU A 96 6.80 -4.77 20.30
CA LEU A 96 6.70 -6.07 20.97
C LEU A 96 7.93 -6.36 21.86
N GLU A 97 9.12 -5.93 21.44
CA GLU A 97 10.35 -6.10 22.23
C GLU A 97 10.29 -5.27 23.52
N VAL A 98 9.80 -4.03 23.44
CA VAL A 98 9.61 -3.15 24.61
C VAL A 98 8.56 -3.72 25.56
N GLN A 99 7.41 -4.20 25.05
CA GLN A 99 6.39 -4.85 25.87
C GLN A 99 6.96 -6.05 26.64
N TYR A 100 7.75 -6.89 25.96
CA TYR A 100 8.39 -8.04 26.58
C TYR A 100 9.36 -7.63 27.70
N LEU A 101 10.25 -6.68 27.42
CA LEU A 101 11.24 -6.21 28.39
C LEU A 101 10.59 -5.48 29.57
N ALA A 102 9.46 -4.81 29.36
CA ALA A 102 8.71 -4.14 30.42
C ALA A 102 8.01 -5.13 31.36
N LEU A 103 7.56 -6.27 30.84
CA LEU A 103 6.90 -7.32 31.62
C LEU A 103 7.89 -8.29 32.28
N LEU A 104 9.10 -8.44 31.75
CA LEU A 104 10.11 -9.36 32.27
C LEU A 104 10.44 -9.15 33.78
N PRO A 105 10.59 -7.91 34.30
CA PRO A 105 10.84 -7.66 35.73
C PRO A 105 9.73 -8.13 36.67
N SER A 106 8.51 -8.36 36.17
CA SER A 106 7.41 -8.91 36.98
C SER A 106 7.69 -10.33 37.49
N GLY A 107 8.66 -11.03 36.89
CA GLY A 107 9.00 -12.42 37.20
C GLY A 107 8.05 -13.45 36.56
N ALA A 108 7.18 -13.02 35.64
CA ALA A 108 6.24 -13.91 34.96
C ALA A 108 6.95 -15.04 34.20
N ALA A 109 6.35 -16.22 34.27
CA ALA A 109 6.78 -17.39 33.50
C ALA A 109 6.34 -17.28 32.03
N ALA A 110 5.15 -16.73 31.79
CA ALA A 110 4.61 -16.48 30.46
C ALA A 110 3.69 -15.27 30.42
N VAL A 111 3.55 -14.66 29.25
CA VAL A 111 2.57 -13.62 28.93
C VAL A 111 1.72 -14.10 27.76
N ILE A 112 0.41 -14.02 27.92
CA ILE A 112 -0.61 -14.36 26.92
C ILE A 112 -1.28 -13.07 26.44
N ALA A 113 -1.17 -12.81 25.14
CA ALA A 113 -1.83 -11.70 24.46
C ALA A 113 -3.00 -12.20 23.62
N PRO A 114 -4.26 -12.03 24.05
CA PRO A 114 -5.40 -12.44 23.26
C PRO A 114 -5.69 -11.45 22.13
N SER A 115 -5.99 -12.00 20.96
CA SER A 115 -6.48 -11.28 19.77
C SER A 115 -7.91 -11.76 19.48
N LEU A 116 -8.88 -10.84 19.54
CA LEU A 116 -10.29 -11.16 19.35
C LEU A 116 -10.59 -11.42 17.87
N ASP A 117 -11.24 -12.54 17.57
CA ASP A 117 -11.83 -12.82 16.26
C ASP A 117 -10.81 -12.82 15.10
N THR A 118 -9.56 -13.22 15.36
CA THR A 118 -8.48 -13.27 14.37
C THR A 118 -7.63 -14.54 14.47
N VAL A 119 -6.98 -14.94 13.37
CA VAL A 119 -5.97 -16.01 13.42
C VAL A 119 -4.66 -15.44 13.99
N PRO A 120 -4.16 -15.93 15.13
CA PRO A 120 -2.87 -15.50 15.69
C PRO A 120 -1.72 -16.10 14.86
N ASN A 121 -0.57 -15.46 14.60
CA ASN A 121 -0.15 -14.09 14.80
C ASN A 121 0.56 -13.64 13.50
N VAL A 122 0.00 -12.65 12.79
CA VAL A 122 0.54 -12.14 11.51
C VAL A 122 1.88 -11.41 11.65
N TRP A 123 2.24 -10.98 12.87
CA TRP A 123 3.42 -10.17 13.16
C TRP A 123 4.66 -11.00 13.51
N MET A 124 4.74 -12.25 13.05
CA MET A 124 5.81 -13.17 13.45
C MET A 124 7.23 -12.67 13.13
N TYR A 125 7.39 -11.83 12.11
CA TYR A 125 8.68 -11.24 11.71
C TYR A 125 8.86 -9.79 12.19
N ALA A 126 7.98 -9.28 13.04
CA ALA A 126 8.09 -7.93 13.59
C ALA A 126 9.29 -7.82 14.53
N GLN A 127 10.13 -6.80 14.30
CA GLN A 127 11.41 -6.60 14.99
C GLN A 127 11.87 -5.14 14.92
N ASP A 128 12.63 -4.66 15.91
CA ASP A 128 13.02 -3.23 16.04
C ASP A 128 14.47 -2.94 15.61
N GLY A 129 15.12 -3.88 14.94
CA GLY A 129 16.50 -3.83 14.47
C GLY A 129 17.45 -4.74 15.23
N THR A 130 17.04 -5.22 16.40
CA THR A 130 17.88 -6.07 17.26
C THR A 130 17.87 -7.53 16.83
N HIS A 131 16.90 -7.94 16.00
CA HIS A 131 16.64 -9.34 15.68
C HIS A 131 16.62 -10.26 16.92
N GLY A 132 16.08 -9.75 18.03
CA GLY A 132 15.95 -10.52 19.27
C GLY A 132 17.23 -10.66 20.09
N ALA A 133 18.29 -9.91 19.76
CA ALA A 133 19.55 -9.97 20.51
C ALA A 133 19.38 -9.79 22.03
N ARG A 134 18.39 -9.00 22.45
CA ARG A 134 18.11 -8.72 23.87
C ARG A 134 17.09 -9.66 24.50
N THR A 135 16.19 -10.23 23.72
CA THR A 135 14.98 -10.92 24.20
C THR A 135 14.95 -12.41 23.91
N ARG A 136 15.66 -12.89 22.89
CA ARG A 136 15.57 -14.28 22.43
C ARG A 136 16.06 -15.31 23.46
N HIS A 137 17.04 -14.92 24.28
CA HIS A 137 17.64 -15.76 25.32
C HIS A 137 16.94 -15.65 26.69
N GLN A 138 15.95 -14.78 26.80
CA GLN A 138 15.23 -14.55 28.05
C GLN A 138 14.21 -15.68 28.32
N PRO A 139 13.92 -16.01 29.59
CA PRO A 139 13.20 -17.24 29.94
C PRO A 139 11.67 -17.15 29.86
N MET A 140 11.12 -15.93 29.86
CA MET A 140 9.67 -15.67 29.86
C MET A 140 9.10 -15.98 28.47
N LEU A 141 8.03 -16.77 28.41
CA LEU A 141 7.33 -17.05 27.16
C LEU A 141 6.39 -15.89 26.79
N PHE A 142 6.27 -15.52 25.51
CA PHE A 142 5.36 -14.47 25.07
C PHE A 142 4.58 -14.90 23.83
N VAL A 143 3.29 -15.18 24.03
CA VAL A 143 2.44 -15.82 23.02
C VAL A 143 1.21 -15.00 22.71
N ASN A 144 0.72 -15.15 21.48
CA ASN A 144 -0.57 -14.64 21.04
C ASN A 144 -1.58 -15.77 20.98
N ILE A 145 -2.83 -15.53 21.36
CA ILE A 145 -3.92 -16.50 21.18
C ILE A 145 -5.07 -15.85 20.40
N GLY A 146 -5.71 -16.61 19.53
CA GLY A 146 -6.94 -16.20 18.86
C GLY A 146 -8.13 -16.70 19.65
N VAL A 147 -9.07 -15.81 19.98
CA VAL A 147 -10.23 -16.15 20.81
C VAL A 147 -11.49 -15.50 20.23
N ASP A 148 -12.62 -16.16 20.30
CA ASP A 148 -13.92 -15.51 20.08
C ASP A 148 -14.39 -14.76 21.35
N ALA A 149 -15.48 -14.01 21.24
CA ALA A 149 -15.99 -13.20 22.35
C ALA A 149 -16.38 -14.04 23.59
N ASP A 150 -16.99 -15.21 23.39
CA ASP A 150 -17.43 -16.07 24.49
C ASP A 150 -16.23 -16.72 25.20
N GLN A 151 -15.23 -17.14 24.43
CA GLN A 151 -13.96 -17.66 24.93
C GLN A 151 -13.16 -16.60 25.68
N TYR A 152 -13.12 -15.37 25.17
CA TYR A 152 -12.47 -14.24 25.84
C TYR A 152 -13.13 -13.90 27.17
N ASP A 153 -14.47 -13.85 27.20
CA ASP A 153 -15.24 -13.65 28.42
C ASP A 153 -14.99 -14.78 29.43
N ALA A 154 -14.91 -16.03 28.96
CA ALA A 154 -14.59 -17.16 29.82
C ALA A 154 -13.16 -17.05 30.40
N LEU A 155 -12.17 -16.68 29.58
CA LEU A 155 -10.78 -16.49 30.00
C LEU A 155 -10.66 -15.38 31.05
N THR A 156 -11.20 -14.19 30.77
CA THR A 156 -11.06 -13.04 31.66
C THR A 156 -11.81 -13.21 32.99
N ARG A 157 -12.93 -13.94 33.02
CA ARG A 157 -13.71 -14.14 34.24
C ARG A 157 -13.28 -15.33 35.08
N PHE A 158 -12.88 -16.44 34.45
CA PHE A 158 -12.67 -17.70 35.16
C PHE A 158 -11.20 -18.12 35.25
N ALA A 159 -10.29 -17.59 34.40
CA ALA A 159 -8.91 -18.06 34.37
C ALA A 159 -8.10 -17.57 35.56
N ILE A 160 -8.46 -16.41 36.13
CA ILE A 160 -7.70 -15.77 37.21
C ILE A 160 -7.57 -16.71 38.40
N GLY A 161 -6.34 -16.92 38.87
CA GLY A 161 -5.99 -17.83 39.96
C GLY A 161 -5.98 -19.32 39.58
N GLN A 162 -6.41 -19.69 38.37
CA GLN A 162 -6.32 -21.07 37.88
C GLN A 162 -4.94 -21.36 37.32
N ASN A 163 -4.50 -22.61 37.43
CA ASN A 163 -3.27 -23.05 36.78
C ASN A 163 -3.51 -23.24 35.28
N ALA A 164 -2.69 -22.56 34.48
CA ALA A 164 -2.59 -22.77 33.04
C ALA A 164 -1.22 -23.38 32.72
N THR A 165 -1.17 -24.11 31.60
CA THR A 165 0.09 -24.52 30.97
C THR A 165 0.12 -23.95 29.57
N VAL A 166 1.20 -23.25 29.24
CA VAL A 166 1.43 -22.60 27.95
C VAL A 166 2.70 -23.17 27.35
N ALA A 167 2.69 -23.43 26.05
CA ALA A 167 3.87 -23.73 25.26
C ALA A 167 3.77 -23.04 23.89
N PRO A 168 4.91 -22.67 23.26
CA PRO A 168 4.92 -22.05 21.95
C PRO A 168 4.42 -23.04 20.89
N ASP A 169 3.52 -22.57 20.03
CA ASP A 169 2.92 -23.35 18.94
C ASP A 169 3.44 -22.93 17.55
N VAL A 170 3.17 -23.75 16.53
CA VAL A 170 3.37 -23.43 15.12
C VAL A 170 2.52 -22.22 14.75
N ASN A 171 3.10 -21.29 14.00
CA ASN A 171 2.38 -20.12 13.50
C ASN A 171 1.83 -20.40 12.09
N ALA A 172 0.50 -20.42 11.95
CA ALA A 172 -0.17 -20.66 10.66
C ALA A 172 0.18 -19.61 9.58
N TRP A 173 0.61 -18.42 9.98
CA TRP A 173 1.06 -17.38 9.06
C TRP A 173 2.40 -17.71 8.41
N GLN A 174 3.23 -18.57 9.00
CA GLN A 174 4.52 -18.92 8.42
C GLN A 174 4.38 -19.55 7.03
N ASP A 175 3.47 -20.51 6.89
CA ASP A 175 3.20 -21.19 5.62
C ASP A 175 2.57 -20.23 4.60
N THR A 176 1.66 -19.38 5.08
CA THR A 176 0.98 -18.39 4.24
C THR A 176 1.96 -17.37 3.69
N LEU A 177 2.78 -16.78 4.55
CA LEU A 177 3.75 -15.75 4.21
C LEU A 177 4.85 -16.32 3.31
N SER A 178 5.27 -17.57 3.51
CA SER A 178 6.28 -18.22 2.65
C SER A 178 5.70 -18.78 1.34
N SER A 179 4.38 -18.87 1.22
CA SER A 179 3.72 -19.44 0.04
C SER A 179 4.05 -18.67 -1.24
N TRP A 180 4.16 -19.40 -2.35
CA TRP A 180 4.50 -18.81 -3.64
C TRP A 180 3.46 -17.76 -4.10
N TYR A 181 2.18 -17.96 -3.80
CA TYR A 181 1.12 -17.06 -4.25
C TYR A 181 1.12 -15.77 -3.45
N TYR A 182 1.36 -15.82 -2.13
CA TYR A 182 1.57 -14.63 -1.32
C TYR A 182 2.79 -13.85 -1.83
N GLN A 183 3.93 -14.53 -1.97
CA GLN A 183 5.16 -13.92 -2.44
C GLN A 183 5.00 -13.33 -3.84
N LEU A 184 4.24 -13.97 -4.74
CA LEU A 184 4.04 -13.46 -6.09
C LEU A 184 3.10 -12.25 -6.12
N PHE A 185 1.91 -12.35 -5.51
CA PHE A 185 0.82 -11.39 -5.70
C PHE A 185 0.85 -10.22 -4.72
N VAL A 186 1.35 -10.41 -3.49
CA VAL A 186 1.48 -9.33 -2.51
C VAL A 186 2.85 -8.66 -2.63
N ARG A 187 3.92 -9.43 -2.87
CA ARG A 187 5.29 -8.91 -2.85
C ARG A 187 5.86 -8.65 -4.24
N ILE A 188 6.23 -9.70 -4.97
CA ILE A 188 7.10 -9.65 -6.15
C ILE A 188 6.48 -8.82 -7.28
N LEU A 189 5.23 -9.12 -7.68
CA LEU A 189 4.59 -8.42 -8.80
C LEU A 189 4.34 -6.95 -8.48
N PRO A 190 3.70 -6.57 -7.36
CA PRO A 190 3.54 -5.15 -7.03
C PRO A 190 4.89 -4.43 -6.89
N SER A 191 5.89 -5.04 -6.22
CA SER A 191 7.19 -4.40 -6.06
C SER A 191 7.90 -4.17 -7.38
N ALA A 192 7.91 -5.16 -8.28
CA ALA A 192 8.57 -5.04 -9.58
C ALA A 192 7.90 -3.98 -10.47
N VAL A 193 6.56 -3.94 -10.47
CA VAL A 193 5.81 -2.92 -11.21
C VAL A 193 6.06 -1.53 -10.63
N LEU A 194 6.07 -1.38 -9.30
CA LEU A 194 6.34 -0.10 -8.63
C LEU A 194 7.77 0.41 -8.91
N ILE A 195 8.79 -0.45 -8.75
CA ILE A 195 10.19 -0.10 -9.05
C ILE A 195 10.35 0.24 -10.53
N GLY A 196 9.84 -0.61 -11.43
CA GLY A 196 9.93 -0.40 -12.87
C GLY A 196 9.24 0.90 -13.31
N SER A 197 8.09 1.21 -12.71
CA SER A 197 7.38 2.46 -12.98
C SER A 197 8.10 3.68 -12.41
N GLY A 198 8.70 3.57 -11.22
CA GLY A 198 9.52 4.64 -10.64
C GLY A 198 10.76 4.96 -11.49
N VAL A 199 11.46 3.93 -11.98
CA VAL A 199 12.59 4.09 -12.91
C VAL A 199 12.12 4.71 -14.23
N ALA A 200 11.02 4.23 -14.80
CA ALA A 200 10.45 4.81 -16.02
C ALA A 200 10.04 6.28 -15.81
N ALA A 201 9.49 6.61 -14.63
CA ALA A 201 9.12 7.97 -14.28
C ALA A 201 10.33 8.91 -14.25
N ALA A 202 11.45 8.46 -13.64
CA ALA A 202 12.70 9.21 -13.64
C ALA A 202 13.25 9.42 -15.06
N ILE A 203 13.26 8.38 -15.90
CA ILE A 203 13.69 8.49 -17.30
C ILE A 203 12.81 9.47 -18.08
N TYR A 204 11.50 9.40 -17.91
CA TYR A 204 10.56 10.30 -18.57
C TYR A 204 10.70 11.74 -18.07
N LEU A 205 10.94 11.94 -16.79
CA LEU A 205 11.21 13.25 -16.21
C LEU A 205 12.47 13.88 -16.82
N VAL A 206 13.57 13.13 -16.90
CA VAL A 206 14.79 13.57 -17.60
C VAL A 206 14.49 13.90 -19.06
N GLY A 207 13.67 13.09 -19.73
CA GLY A 207 13.22 13.36 -21.10
C GLY A 207 12.48 14.69 -21.24
N HIS A 208 11.53 14.98 -20.35
CA HIS A 208 10.81 16.26 -20.32
C HIS A 208 11.75 17.44 -20.02
N MET A 209 12.67 17.29 -19.07
CA MET A 209 13.65 18.33 -18.74
C MET A 209 14.59 18.63 -19.92
N ARG A 210 14.98 17.62 -20.71
CA ARG A 210 15.75 17.82 -21.94
C ARG A 210 14.95 18.59 -23.00
N ILE A 211 13.66 18.29 -23.16
CA ILE A 211 12.78 19.03 -24.07
C ILE A 211 12.66 20.49 -23.63
N LEU A 212 12.51 20.76 -22.33
CA LEU A 212 12.49 22.11 -21.78
C LEU A 212 13.81 22.85 -21.98
N ALA A 213 14.94 22.18 -21.78
CA ALA A 213 16.26 22.76 -22.03
C ALA A 213 16.42 23.17 -23.50
N GLN A 214 16.03 22.30 -24.43
CA GLN A 214 16.06 22.61 -25.88
C GLN A 214 15.12 23.77 -26.23
N ALA A 215 13.93 23.83 -25.63
CA ALA A 215 13.01 24.94 -25.82
C ALA A 215 13.56 26.27 -25.29
N TYR A 216 14.25 26.26 -24.14
CA TYR A 216 14.95 27.42 -23.62
C TYR A 216 16.10 27.87 -24.54
N GLU A 217 16.91 26.93 -25.01
CA GLU A 217 18.01 27.22 -25.93
C GLU A 217 17.52 27.81 -27.25
N GLY A 218 16.38 27.33 -27.76
CA GLY A 218 15.76 27.85 -28.97
C GLY A 218 15.05 29.20 -28.80
N SER A 219 14.64 29.55 -27.57
CA SER A 219 13.91 30.81 -27.29
C SER A 219 14.79 31.93 -26.74
N VAL A 220 15.91 31.61 -26.11
CA VAL A 220 16.82 32.59 -25.50
C VAL A 220 18.18 32.60 -26.22
N PRO A 221 18.57 33.74 -26.84
CA PRO A 221 19.87 33.88 -27.50
C PRO A 221 21.03 33.51 -26.57
N SER A 222 22.07 32.87 -27.09
CA SER A 222 23.24 32.39 -26.33
C SER A 222 23.81 33.42 -25.35
N ASN A 223 23.91 34.67 -25.80
CA ASN A 223 24.54 35.78 -25.06
C ASN A 223 23.68 36.25 -23.87
N CYS A 224 22.41 35.86 -23.85
CA CYS A 224 21.41 36.23 -22.85
C CYS A 224 21.10 35.10 -21.86
N ARG A 225 21.77 33.94 -21.98
CA ARG A 225 21.51 32.78 -21.13
C ARG A 225 22.17 32.96 -19.77
N SER A 226 21.40 32.78 -18.69
CA SER A 226 21.93 32.72 -17.32
C SER A 226 21.20 31.64 -16.52
N SER A 227 21.82 31.16 -15.44
CA SER A 227 21.21 30.17 -14.53
C SER A 227 19.90 30.68 -13.93
N GLY A 228 19.85 31.97 -13.54
CA GLY A 228 18.64 32.61 -13.03
C GLY A 228 17.51 32.66 -14.05
N ARG A 229 17.79 33.02 -15.32
CA ARG A 229 16.77 33.01 -16.38
C ARG A 229 16.30 31.60 -16.70
N TYR A 230 17.21 30.62 -16.71
CA TYR A 230 16.86 29.23 -16.89
C TYR A 230 15.95 28.71 -15.76
N ALA A 231 16.28 29.01 -14.50
CA ALA A 231 15.45 28.63 -13.35
C ALA A 231 14.04 29.25 -13.43
N THR A 232 13.94 30.53 -13.79
CA THR A 232 12.65 31.21 -14.01
C THR A 232 11.87 30.56 -15.16
N PHE A 233 12.53 30.25 -16.28
CA PHE A 233 11.91 29.58 -17.43
C PHE A 233 11.39 28.19 -17.05
N VAL A 234 12.20 27.39 -16.35
CA VAL A 234 11.81 26.08 -15.85
C VAL A 234 10.61 26.20 -14.91
N ARG A 235 10.66 27.12 -13.93
CA ARG A 235 9.54 27.34 -12.99
C ARG A 235 8.22 27.67 -13.70
N GLN A 236 8.27 28.42 -14.80
CA GLN A 236 7.08 28.76 -15.59
C GLN A 236 6.63 27.62 -16.50
N SER A 237 7.53 26.72 -16.87
CA SER A 237 7.26 25.63 -17.82
C SER A 237 6.95 24.29 -17.16
N VAL A 238 7.26 24.14 -15.87
CA VAL A 238 6.94 22.96 -15.08
C VAL A 238 5.42 22.85 -14.91
N GLY A 239 4.83 21.90 -15.64
CA GLY A 239 3.43 21.53 -15.49
C GLY A 239 3.21 20.19 -14.79
N VAL A 240 1.93 19.78 -14.77
CA VAL A 240 1.43 18.52 -14.19
C VAL A 240 2.27 17.28 -14.49
N PRO A 241 2.76 17.03 -15.73
CA PRO A 241 3.57 15.85 -16.02
C PRO A 241 4.82 15.74 -15.14
N HIS A 242 5.52 16.84 -14.87
CA HIS A 242 6.75 16.84 -14.09
C HIS A 242 6.46 16.54 -12.62
N VAL A 243 5.36 17.09 -12.08
CA VAL A 243 4.93 16.85 -10.69
C VAL A 243 4.60 15.38 -10.49
N VAL A 244 3.75 14.81 -11.35
CA VAL A 244 3.37 13.39 -11.26
C VAL A 244 4.60 12.49 -11.42
N LEU A 245 5.45 12.73 -12.41
CA LEU A 245 6.64 11.91 -12.61
C LEU A 245 7.64 12.02 -11.44
N THR A 246 7.74 13.18 -10.78
CA THR A 246 8.59 13.34 -9.59
C THR A 246 8.04 12.57 -8.39
N ILE A 247 6.73 12.67 -8.15
CA ILE A 247 6.06 11.89 -7.10
C ILE A 247 6.27 10.40 -7.38
N GLU A 248 5.96 9.91 -8.58
CA GLU A 248 6.09 8.48 -8.88
C GLU A 248 7.54 7.97 -8.87
N ALA A 249 8.51 8.77 -9.34
CA ALA A 249 9.92 8.40 -9.27
C ALA A 249 10.41 8.19 -7.83
N THR A 250 9.85 8.95 -6.87
CA THR A 250 10.24 8.88 -5.46
C THR A 250 9.38 7.85 -4.71
N THR A 251 8.07 8.07 -4.63
CA THR A 251 7.17 7.27 -3.80
C THR A 251 7.06 5.83 -4.30
N SER A 252 6.93 5.62 -5.62
CA SER A 252 6.76 4.27 -6.15
C SER A 252 8.06 3.47 -6.12
N THR A 253 9.22 4.10 -6.32
CA THR A 253 10.51 3.42 -6.11
C THR A 253 10.69 3.04 -4.64
N LEU A 254 10.44 3.95 -3.70
CA LEU A 254 10.59 3.68 -2.25
C LEU A 254 9.62 2.58 -1.80
N CYS A 255 8.32 2.69 -2.08
CA CYS A 255 7.33 1.68 -1.75
C CYS A 255 7.68 0.32 -2.39
N GLY A 256 8.12 0.32 -3.66
CA GLY A 256 8.52 -0.88 -4.35
C GLY A 256 9.74 -1.56 -3.72
N VAL A 257 10.76 -0.81 -3.32
CA VAL A 257 11.97 -1.35 -2.64
C VAL A 257 11.62 -1.86 -1.24
N VAL A 258 10.86 -1.11 -0.45
CA VAL A 258 10.44 -1.52 0.89
C VAL A 258 9.61 -2.81 0.82
N LEU A 259 8.67 -2.89 -0.13
CA LEU A 259 7.89 -4.09 -0.36
C LEU A 259 8.75 -5.26 -0.85
N ALA A 260 9.70 -5.03 -1.76
CA ALA A 260 10.61 -6.08 -2.24
C ALA A 260 11.46 -6.66 -1.12
N ILE A 261 11.96 -5.84 -0.18
CA ILE A 261 12.85 -6.28 0.89
C ILE A 261 12.04 -6.86 2.07
N GLY A 262 11.05 -6.12 2.57
CA GLY A 262 10.25 -6.48 3.76
C GLY A 262 9.06 -7.40 3.49
N GLY A 263 8.56 -7.44 2.26
CA GLY A 263 7.50 -8.38 1.85
C GLY A 263 6.17 -8.23 2.60
N PHE A 264 5.88 -7.07 3.18
CA PHE A 264 4.71 -6.78 4.01
C PHE A 264 4.43 -7.88 5.06
N CYS A 265 5.20 -7.85 6.15
CA CYS A 265 5.16 -8.86 7.22
C CYS A 265 5.64 -10.26 6.82
N SER A 266 6.07 -10.53 5.58
CA SER A 266 6.57 -11.86 5.18
C SER A 266 8.07 -12.09 5.35
N THR A 267 8.84 -11.05 5.68
CA THR A 267 10.27 -11.20 6.01
C THR A 267 10.65 -10.36 7.22
N ALA A 268 11.78 -10.70 7.83
CA ALA A 268 12.38 -9.94 8.92
C ALA A 268 13.40 -8.89 8.45
N ASN A 269 13.56 -8.67 7.14
CA ASN A 269 14.68 -7.87 6.61
C ASN A 269 14.58 -6.38 6.94
N LEU A 270 13.40 -5.89 7.30
CA LEU A 270 13.16 -4.50 7.67
C LEU A 270 12.63 -4.43 9.10
N GLN A 271 12.93 -3.32 9.75
CA GLN A 271 12.37 -3.02 11.08
C GLN A 271 10.87 -2.73 10.96
N GLN A 272 10.12 -3.13 11.98
CA GLN A 272 8.67 -2.97 12.05
C GLN A 272 8.21 -1.53 11.82
N PRO A 273 8.86 -0.46 12.35
CA PRO A 273 8.47 0.92 12.07
C PRO A 273 8.47 1.26 10.58
N VAL A 274 9.44 0.74 9.83
CA VAL A 274 9.55 0.96 8.39
C VAL A 274 8.42 0.24 7.67
N VAL A 275 8.15 -1.02 8.04
CA VAL A 275 7.05 -1.79 7.46
C VAL A 275 5.69 -1.10 7.72
N LEU A 276 5.47 -0.60 8.93
CA LEU A 276 4.24 0.10 9.32
C LEU A 276 4.07 1.44 8.61
N TYR A 277 5.14 2.25 8.50
CA TYR A 277 5.09 3.52 7.77
C TYR A 277 4.66 3.34 6.32
N PHE A 278 5.25 2.34 5.65
CA PHE A 278 4.99 2.04 4.24
C PHE A 278 3.85 1.03 4.02
N GLY A 279 3.13 0.60 5.06
CA GLY A 279 2.07 -0.40 4.96
C GLY A 279 0.95 -0.01 4.00
N ALA A 280 0.62 1.28 3.94
CA ALA A 280 -0.35 1.81 2.97
C ALA A 280 0.27 2.15 1.60
N LEU A 281 1.55 1.83 1.34
CA LEU A 281 2.28 2.13 0.09
C LEU A 281 2.17 3.58 -0.39
N MET A 282 2.06 4.54 0.54
CA MET A 282 1.91 5.97 0.23
C MET A 282 0.73 6.24 -0.74
N THR A 283 -0.39 5.57 -0.52
CA THR A 283 -1.68 5.72 -1.23
C THR A 283 -2.21 7.15 -1.30
N GLY A 284 -1.97 8.02 -0.34
CA GLY A 284 -2.34 9.44 -0.37
C GLY A 284 -1.54 10.20 -1.43
N TRP A 285 -0.22 9.96 -1.49
CA TRP A 285 0.64 10.49 -2.56
C TRP A 285 0.28 9.92 -3.93
N SER A 286 -0.03 8.61 -3.99
CA SER A 286 -0.55 8.01 -5.22
C SER A 286 -1.85 8.67 -5.64
N PHE A 287 -2.80 8.81 -4.74
CA PHE A 287 -4.09 9.41 -5.04
C PHE A 287 -3.95 10.83 -5.60
N ALA A 288 -3.09 11.66 -4.98
CA ALA A 288 -2.74 12.98 -5.49
C ALA A 288 -2.25 12.95 -6.95
N SER A 289 -1.27 12.10 -7.26
CA SER A 289 -0.78 11.91 -8.63
C SER A 289 -1.87 11.43 -9.59
N SER A 290 -2.83 10.64 -9.12
CA SER A 290 -3.93 10.16 -9.96
C SER A 290 -4.99 11.22 -10.21
N VAL A 291 -5.27 12.10 -9.23
CA VAL A 291 -6.10 13.30 -9.42
C VAL A 291 -5.45 14.25 -10.43
N LEU A 292 -4.14 14.45 -10.34
CA LEU A 292 -3.37 15.26 -11.30
C LEU A 292 -3.38 14.64 -12.72
N ALA A 293 -3.26 13.32 -12.83
CA ALA A 293 -3.41 12.61 -14.10
C ALA A 293 -4.84 12.73 -14.66
N ALA A 294 -5.85 12.57 -13.80
CA ALA A 294 -7.26 12.76 -14.15
C ALA A 294 -7.54 14.20 -14.63
N HIS A 295 -6.99 15.21 -13.95
CA HIS A 295 -7.04 16.60 -14.38
C HIS A 295 -6.55 16.77 -15.82
N ARG A 296 -5.39 16.18 -16.15
CA ARG A 296 -4.84 16.25 -17.51
C ARG A 296 -5.73 15.57 -18.54
N TRP A 297 -6.27 14.40 -18.21
CA TRP A 297 -7.23 13.69 -19.07
C TRP A 297 -8.47 14.54 -19.32
N THR A 298 -9.13 14.99 -18.25
CA THR A 298 -10.36 15.77 -18.32
C THR A 298 -10.16 17.03 -19.14
N ALA A 299 -9.08 17.79 -18.90
CA ALA A 299 -8.78 18.99 -19.68
C ALA A 299 -8.64 18.68 -21.19
N SER A 300 -7.89 17.63 -21.55
CA SER A 300 -7.70 17.23 -22.95
C SER A 300 -8.97 16.73 -23.62
N VAL A 301 -9.87 16.06 -22.90
CA VAL A 301 -11.16 15.63 -23.46
C VAL A 301 -12.11 16.80 -23.62
N THR A 302 -12.19 17.70 -22.64
CA THR A 302 -13.09 18.87 -22.72
C THR A 302 -12.72 19.81 -23.86
N ASP A 303 -11.43 19.89 -24.22
CA ASP A 303 -10.97 20.70 -25.36
C ASP A 303 -11.42 20.13 -26.71
N VAL A 304 -11.68 18.82 -26.77
CA VAL A 304 -12.07 18.09 -28.00
C VAL A 304 -13.57 17.86 -28.07
N MET A 305 -14.20 17.63 -26.91
CA MET A 305 -15.61 17.35 -26.73
C MET A 305 -16.12 18.24 -25.59
N PRO A 306 -16.60 19.46 -25.89
CA PRO A 306 -17.22 20.30 -24.88
C PRO A 306 -18.53 19.65 -24.44
N PHE A 307 -18.50 18.99 -23.28
CA PHE A 307 -19.71 18.43 -22.67
C PHE A 307 -20.61 19.57 -22.18
N GLN A 308 -21.89 19.54 -22.55
CA GLN A 308 -22.87 20.55 -22.10
C GLN A 308 -23.14 20.41 -20.59
N ASP A 309 -23.12 19.19 -20.05
CA ASP A 309 -23.32 18.91 -18.61
C ASP A 309 -22.08 18.24 -17.98
N VAL A 310 -21.24 19.06 -17.35
CA VAL A 310 -20.05 18.60 -16.62
C VAL A 310 -20.39 18.39 -15.14
N SER A 311 -20.20 17.17 -14.62
CA SER A 311 -20.45 16.86 -13.21
C SER A 311 -19.63 17.76 -12.28
N TRP A 312 -20.13 18.04 -11.07
CA TRP A 312 -19.42 18.85 -10.08
C TRP A 312 -18.02 18.30 -9.79
N LEU A 313 -17.89 16.98 -9.61
CA LEU A 313 -16.60 16.34 -9.36
C LEU A 313 -15.63 16.53 -10.53
N THR A 314 -16.12 16.45 -11.78
CA THR A 314 -15.29 16.72 -12.96
C THR A 314 -14.81 18.17 -12.98
N ARG A 315 -15.64 19.14 -12.56
CA ARG A 315 -15.23 20.54 -12.42
C ARG A 315 -14.16 20.75 -11.35
N VAL A 316 -14.28 20.06 -10.21
CA VAL A 316 -13.25 20.05 -9.16
C VAL A 316 -11.95 19.44 -9.67
N VAL A 317 -12.00 18.29 -10.34
CA VAL A 317 -10.80 17.64 -10.92
C VAL A 317 -10.18 18.50 -12.03
N ARG A 318 -11.00 19.18 -12.85
CA ARG A 318 -10.54 20.11 -13.89
C ARG A 318 -9.87 21.37 -13.31
N GLY A 319 -10.13 21.71 -12.05
CA GLY A 319 -9.54 22.89 -11.43
C GLY A 319 -10.40 24.15 -11.46
N ASP A 320 -11.69 24.03 -11.84
CA ASP A 320 -12.63 25.16 -11.85
C ASP A 320 -12.79 25.75 -10.43
N TYR A 321 -12.72 24.89 -9.41
CA TYR A 321 -12.80 25.25 -7.99
C TYR A 321 -11.44 25.06 -7.29
N ARG A 322 -10.54 26.04 -7.45
CA ARG A 322 -9.13 25.96 -6.99
C ARG A 322 -8.95 25.40 -5.59
N LEU A 323 -9.69 25.90 -4.60
CA LEU A 323 -9.56 25.46 -3.21
C LEU A 323 -9.97 23.98 -3.05
N ALA A 324 -11.08 23.57 -3.64
CA ALA A 324 -11.54 22.18 -3.59
C ALA A 324 -10.55 21.24 -4.29
N SER A 325 -9.97 21.65 -5.42
CA SER A 325 -8.95 20.88 -6.13
C SER A 325 -7.67 20.72 -5.31
N ILE A 326 -7.22 21.78 -4.63
CA ILE A 326 -6.06 21.73 -3.74
C ILE A 326 -6.33 20.80 -2.56
N LEU A 327 -7.49 20.95 -1.90
CA LEU A 327 -7.87 20.10 -0.77
C LEU A 327 -7.98 18.62 -1.17
N LEU A 328 -8.54 18.34 -2.35
CA LEU A 328 -8.64 16.98 -2.90
C LEU A 328 -7.27 16.30 -3.05
N VAL A 329 -6.21 17.07 -3.29
CA VAL A 329 -4.84 16.56 -3.44
C VAL A 329 -4.09 16.53 -2.11
N VAL A 330 -4.16 17.60 -1.32
CA VAL A 330 -3.32 17.79 -0.12
C VAL A 330 -3.85 17.04 1.10
N LEU A 331 -5.18 17.02 1.32
CA LEU A 331 -5.76 16.40 2.50
C LEU A 331 -5.44 14.89 2.59
N PRO A 332 -5.57 14.09 1.52
CA PRO A 332 -5.19 12.68 1.53
C PRO A 332 -3.71 12.44 1.88
N ILE A 333 -2.81 13.29 1.38
CA ILE A 333 -1.38 13.22 1.67
C ILE A 333 -1.13 13.46 3.16
N LEU A 334 -1.73 14.50 3.73
CA LEU A 334 -1.52 14.87 5.14
C LEU A 334 -2.07 13.80 6.08
N CYS A 335 -3.30 13.35 5.85
CA CYS A 335 -3.93 12.33 6.68
C CYS A 335 -3.14 11.01 6.64
N GLU A 336 -2.75 10.54 5.46
CA GLU A 336 -1.96 9.31 5.34
C GLU A 336 -0.59 9.47 5.98
N THR A 337 0.13 10.56 5.70
CA THR A 337 1.48 10.77 6.25
C THR A 337 1.42 10.83 7.77
N ALA A 338 0.40 11.48 8.34
CA ALA A 338 0.18 11.52 9.78
C ALA A 338 -0.12 10.13 10.36
N SER A 339 -1.01 9.34 9.75
CA SER A 339 -1.31 7.98 10.21
C SER A 339 -0.12 7.04 10.08
N SER A 340 0.60 7.07 8.95
CA SER A 340 1.83 6.28 8.74
C SER A 340 2.92 6.64 9.76
N THR A 341 3.05 7.92 10.10
CA THR A 341 3.99 8.37 11.14
C THR A 341 3.57 7.84 12.50
N ALA A 342 2.28 7.95 12.85
CA ALA A 342 1.74 7.40 14.10
C ALA A 342 1.99 5.88 14.20
N TYR A 343 1.74 5.13 13.12
CA TYR A 343 2.00 3.68 13.08
C TYR A 343 3.49 3.34 13.20
N SER A 344 4.37 4.14 12.60
CA SER A 344 5.82 3.96 12.77
C SER A 344 6.29 4.19 14.21
N MET A 345 5.51 4.96 14.99
CA MET A 345 5.69 5.16 16.42
C MET A 345 4.89 4.17 17.28
N TYR A 346 4.35 3.09 16.67
CA TYR A 346 3.50 2.07 17.31
C TYR A 346 2.17 2.59 17.87
N VAL A 347 1.73 3.79 17.48
CA VAL A 347 0.43 4.34 17.87
C VAL A 347 -0.64 3.82 16.90
N LEU A 348 -1.14 2.62 17.17
CA LEU A 348 -2.12 1.90 16.35
C LEU A 348 -3.55 2.17 16.84
N SER A 349 -4.12 3.32 16.47
CA SER A 349 -5.52 3.63 16.80
C SER A 349 -6.47 3.06 15.73
N PRO A 350 -7.37 2.11 16.07
CA PRO A 350 -8.32 1.54 15.10
C PRO A 350 -9.24 2.59 14.48
N LEU A 351 -9.58 3.65 15.24
CA LEU A 351 -10.44 4.73 14.76
C LEU A 351 -9.74 5.58 13.70
N VAL A 352 -8.45 5.89 13.91
CA VAL A 352 -7.64 6.63 12.91
C VAL A 352 -7.49 5.78 11.66
N GLU A 353 -7.23 4.48 11.80
CA GLU A 353 -7.12 3.54 10.69
C GLU A 353 -8.39 3.49 9.84
N ALA A 354 -9.54 3.25 10.49
CA ALA A 354 -10.82 3.19 9.82
C ALA A 354 -11.16 4.54 9.16
N GLY A 355 -10.92 5.66 9.84
CA GLY A 355 -11.22 6.99 9.32
C GLY A 355 -10.41 7.36 8.09
N VAL A 356 -9.08 7.19 8.15
CA VAL A 356 -8.19 7.50 7.00
C VAL A 356 -8.45 6.55 5.84
N SER A 357 -8.62 5.25 6.11
CA SER A 357 -8.92 4.26 5.06
C SER A 357 -10.27 4.52 4.39
N LEU A 358 -11.31 4.87 5.15
CA LEU A 358 -12.63 5.21 4.62
C LEU A 358 -12.57 6.47 3.76
N MET A 359 -11.87 7.51 4.22
CA MET A 359 -11.68 8.74 3.44
C MET A 359 -11.00 8.43 2.10
N LEU A 360 -9.88 7.71 2.12
CA LEU A 360 -9.15 7.35 0.90
C LEU A 360 -9.99 6.45 -0.02
N PHE A 361 -10.72 5.48 0.53
CA PHE A 361 -11.63 4.62 -0.22
C PHE A 361 -12.70 5.43 -0.97
N ILE A 362 -13.41 6.33 -0.27
CA ILE A 362 -14.48 7.15 -0.88
C ILE A 362 -13.89 8.03 -1.99
N LEU A 363 -12.75 8.68 -1.72
CA LEU A 363 -12.11 9.58 -2.67
C LEU A 363 -11.60 8.83 -3.91
N GLN A 364 -10.93 7.69 -3.74
CA GLN A 364 -10.46 6.85 -4.83
C GLN A 364 -11.62 6.32 -5.67
N LEU A 365 -12.69 5.84 -5.02
CA LEU A 365 -13.86 5.32 -5.72
C LEU A 365 -14.55 6.43 -6.52
N ALA A 366 -14.78 7.59 -5.91
CA ALA A 366 -15.44 8.72 -6.57
C ALA A 366 -14.65 9.21 -7.79
N VAL A 367 -13.34 9.46 -7.64
CA VAL A 367 -12.49 9.91 -8.74
C VAL A 367 -12.34 8.82 -9.80
N GLY A 368 -12.14 7.57 -9.39
CA GLY A 368 -12.01 6.42 -10.29
C GLY A 368 -13.24 6.23 -11.18
N LEU A 369 -14.45 6.23 -10.59
CA LEU A 369 -15.69 6.13 -11.34
C LEU A 369 -15.93 7.35 -12.24
N ASN A 370 -15.58 8.55 -11.79
CA ASN A 370 -15.70 9.76 -12.60
C ASN A 370 -14.78 9.75 -13.83
N VAL A 371 -13.53 9.28 -13.68
CA VAL A 371 -12.62 9.11 -14.82
C VAL A 371 -13.12 7.99 -15.73
N LEU A 372 -13.56 6.85 -15.18
CA LEU A 372 -14.07 5.73 -15.96
C LEU A 372 -15.25 6.14 -16.83
N THR A 373 -16.24 6.82 -16.26
CA THR A 373 -17.41 7.34 -16.99
C THR A 373 -17.00 8.35 -18.07
N SER A 374 -16.05 9.24 -17.79
CA SER A 374 -15.50 10.17 -18.78
C SER A 374 -14.83 9.44 -19.95
N VAL A 375 -14.04 8.41 -19.67
CA VAL A 375 -13.35 7.61 -20.70
C VAL A 375 -14.35 6.80 -21.53
N LEU A 376 -15.36 6.19 -20.91
CA LEU A 376 -16.41 5.46 -21.61
C LEU A 376 -17.20 6.38 -22.55
N ARG A 377 -17.60 7.57 -22.08
CA ARG A 377 -18.25 8.58 -22.93
C ARG A 377 -17.38 8.97 -24.11
N TYR A 378 -16.09 9.20 -23.89
CA TYR A 378 -15.14 9.50 -24.96
C TYR A 378 -15.08 8.37 -26.00
N TYR A 379 -14.98 7.10 -25.58
CA TYR A 379 -14.92 5.98 -26.53
C TYR A 379 -16.22 5.79 -27.32
N LEU A 380 -17.39 5.97 -26.68
CA LEU A 380 -18.68 5.91 -27.35
C LEU A 380 -18.79 7.01 -28.42
N LEU A 381 -18.55 8.27 -28.03
CA LEU A 381 -18.62 9.43 -28.94
C LEU A 381 -17.54 9.40 -30.02
N ALA A 382 -16.32 8.97 -29.69
CA ALA A 382 -15.23 8.89 -30.66
C ALA A 382 -15.50 7.83 -31.73
N ASN A 383 -16.12 6.70 -31.37
CA ASN A 383 -16.54 5.69 -32.34
C ASN A 383 -17.61 6.23 -33.29
N ASP A 384 -18.57 7.01 -32.78
CA ASP A 384 -19.62 7.62 -33.60
C ASP A 384 -19.05 8.66 -34.55
N VAL A 385 -18.17 9.55 -34.06
CA VAL A 385 -17.53 10.58 -34.88
C VAL A 385 -16.55 9.96 -35.87
N GLN A 386 -15.77 8.94 -35.50
CA GLN A 386 -14.88 8.25 -36.45
C GLN A 386 -15.67 7.51 -37.55
N ARG A 387 -16.81 6.89 -37.22
CA ARG A 387 -17.71 6.32 -38.23
C ARG A 387 -18.24 7.39 -39.19
N GLN A 388 -18.57 8.58 -38.70
CA GLN A 388 -19.08 9.68 -39.51
C GLN A 388 -17.99 10.41 -40.33
N THR A 389 -16.76 10.55 -39.80
CA THR A 389 -15.66 11.30 -40.45
C THR A 389 -14.73 10.44 -41.32
N ALA A 390 -14.68 9.11 -41.14
CA ALA A 390 -13.99 8.22 -42.07
C ALA A 390 -14.56 8.31 -43.51
N VAL A 391 -15.79 8.78 -43.63
CA VAL A 391 -16.47 9.03 -44.91
C VAL A 391 -16.09 10.39 -45.54
N ALA A 392 -15.53 11.34 -44.77
CA ALA A 392 -15.53 12.75 -45.18
C ALA A 392 -14.18 13.39 -45.53
N ILE A 393 -13.06 13.18 -44.80
CA ILE A 393 -11.85 14.03 -45.02
C ILE A 393 -10.51 13.31 -44.75
N GLY A 394 -9.58 13.42 -45.71
CA GLY A 394 -8.20 12.92 -45.63
C GLY A 394 -7.30 13.71 -44.67
N ASN A 395 -6.99 13.09 -43.52
CA ASN A 395 -5.67 12.76 -42.95
C ASN A 395 -4.57 13.76 -42.44
N PRO A 396 -4.85 14.96 -41.87
CA PRO A 396 -3.87 15.68 -41.03
C PRO A 396 -4.05 15.50 -39.49
N GLN A 397 -5.07 14.78 -39.02
CA GLN A 397 -5.42 14.65 -37.58
C GLN A 397 -4.72 13.49 -36.82
N THR A 398 -3.80 12.75 -37.43
CA THR A 398 -3.29 11.46 -36.90
C THR A 398 -2.50 11.60 -35.60
N ALA A 399 -1.61 12.58 -35.47
CA ALA A 399 -0.73 12.71 -34.30
C ALA A 399 -1.48 13.05 -33.00
N PHE A 400 -2.47 13.95 -33.08
CA PHE A 400 -3.31 14.28 -31.93
C PHE A 400 -4.22 13.12 -31.53
N LYS A 401 -4.82 12.43 -32.52
CA LYS A 401 -5.60 11.20 -32.30
C LYS A 401 -4.79 10.11 -31.59
N THR A 402 -3.52 9.90 -31.98
CA THR A 402 -2.64 8.91 -31.32
C THR A 402 -2.39 9.26 -29.84
N VAL A 403 -2.22 10.54 -29.53
CA VAL A 403 -1.98 10.98 -28.15
C VAL A 403 -3.24 10.83 -27.32
N LEU A 404 -4.39 11.27 -27.83
CA LEU A 404 -5.66 11.15 -27.11
C LEU A 404 -6.04 9.68 -26.88
N ALA A 405 -5.80 8.80 -27.86
CA ALA A 405 -5.98 7.36 -27.70
C ALA A 405 -5.04 6.74 -26.65
N ARG A 406 -3.80 7.24 -26.54
CA ARG A 406 -2.88 6.85 -25.46
C ARG A 406 -3.40 7.30 -24.11
N LEU A 407 -3.77 8.57 -23.98
CA LEU A 407 -4.31 9.13 -22.73
C LEU A 407 -5.58 8.39 -22.30
N GLY A 408 -6.48 8.06 -23.23
CA GLY A 408 -7.71 7.31 -22.94
C GLY A 408 -7.45 5.89 -22.44
N ARG A 409 -6.51 5.15 -23.05
CA ARG A 409 -6.11 3.83 -22.54
C ARG A 409 -5.47 3.89 -21.16
N CYS A 410 -4.60 4.87 -20.94
CA CYS A 410 -3.98 5.08 -19.62
C CYS A 410 -5.01 5.50 -18.57
N ALA A 411 -5.94 6.41 -18.90
CA ALA A 411 -7.01 6.83 -18.00
C ALA A 411 -7.97 5.69 -17.66
N LEU A 412 -8.31 4.83 -18.64
CA LEU A 412 -9.06 3.60 -18.39
C LEU A 412 -8.31 2.69 -17.42
N GLY A 413 -7.06 2.37 -17.71
CA GLY A 413 -6.22 1.52 -16.86
C GLY A 413 -6.09 2.07 -15.44
N MET A 414 -5.84 3.37 -15.29
CA MET A 414 -5.80 4.08 -14.02
C MET A 414 -7.11 3.93 -13.24
N SER A 415 -8.26 4.21 -13.87
CA SER A 415 -9.58 4.11 -13.22
C SER A 415 -9.94 2.69 -12.79
N LEU A 416 -9.64 1.68 -13.61
CA LEU A 416 -9.85 0.27 -13.25
C LEU A 416 -8.92 -0.16 -12.12
N SER A 417 -7.70 0.38 -12.08
CA SER A 417 -6.74 0.10 -11.01
C SER A 417 -7.19 0.70 -9.67
N MET A 418 -7.77 1.91 -9.67
CA MET A 418 -8.40 2.48 -8.47
C MET A 418 -9.57 1.63 -7.98
N VAL A 419 -10.42 1.14 -8.88
CA VAL A 419 -11.52 0.22 -8.51
C VAL A 419 -10.96 -1.05 -7.89
N LEU A 420 -9.84 -1.57 -8.40
CA LEU A 420 -9.18 -2.74 -7.82
C LEU A 420 -8.69 -2.47 -6.38
N VAL A 421 -8.10 -1.29 -6.12
CA VAL A 421 -7.72 -0.87 -4.76
C VAL A 421 -8.94 -0.76 -3.85
N CYS A 422 -10.03 -0.16 -4.36
CA CYS A 422 -11.27 -0.04 -3.62
C CYS A 422 -11.86 -1.42 -3.29
N CYS A 423 -11.83 -2.38 -4.20
CA CYS A 423 -12.28 -3.74 -3.93
C CYS A 423 -11.47 -4.42 -2.81
N GLY A 424 -10.13 -4.29 -2.85
CA GLY A 424 -9.28 -4.81 -1.78
C GLY A 424 -9.60 -4.18 -0.42
N THR A 425 -9.72 -2.84 -0.39
CA THR A 425 -10.05 -2.08 0.83
C THR A 425 -11.45 -2.39 1.36
N LEU A 426 -12.43 -2.58 0.47
CA LEU A 426 -13.79 -2.98 0.84
C LEU A 426 -13.80 -4.37 1.50
N LEU A 427 -13.02 -5.32 0.98
CA LEU A 427 -12.88 -6.64 1.61
C LEU A 427 -12.26 -6.54 3.01
N MET A 428 -11.28 -5.66 3.20
CA MET A 428 -10.69 -5.38 4.52
C MET A 428 -11.75 -4.86 5.50
N GLY A 429 -12.60 -3.91 5.05
CA GLY A 429 -13.64 -3.30 5.89
C GLY A 429 -14.90 -4.15 6.08
N ALA A 430 -15.20 -5.10 5.18
CA ALA A 430 -16.42 -5.89 5.23
C ALA A 430 -16.43 -6.95 6.33
N SER A 431 -15.27 -7.51 6.67
CA SER A 431 -15.14 -8.52 7.72
C SER A 431 -13.73 -8.57 8.30
N HIS A 432 -13.61 -8.17 9.58
CA HIS A 432 -12.37 -8.25 10.33
C HIS A 432 -11.85 -9.70 10.44
N LYS A 433 -12.76 -10.66 10.71
CA LYS A 433 -12.45 -12.10 10.75
C LYS A 433 -11.83 -12.59 9.45
N PHE A 434 -12.40 -12.17 8.31
CA PHE A 434 -11.89 -12.55 7.01
C PHE A 434 -10.54 -11.89 6.73
N LEU A 435 -10.40 -10.59 7.00
CA LEU A 435 -9.14 -9.85 6.82
C LEU A 435 -7.98 -10.53 7.54
N PHE A 436 -8.18 -10.92 8.80
CA PHE A 436 -7.17 -11.60 9.61
C PHE A 436 -7.21 -13.13 9.51
N SER A 437 -7.62 -13.63 8.35
CA SER A 437 -7.38 -15.01 7.92
C SER A 437 -6.30 -15.04 6.84
N PRO A 438 -5.49 -16.11 6.73
CA PRO A 438 -4.50 -16.28 5.66
C PRO A 438 -4.98 -15.93 4.25
N SER A 439 -6.17 -16.41 3.88
CA SER A 439 -6.74 -16.24 2.55
C SER A 439 -7.27 -14.82 2.34
N GLY A 440 -8.03 -14.29 3.30
CA GLY A 440 -8.59 -12.95 3.20
C GLY A 440 -7.54 -11.86 3.26
N TRP A 441 -6.49 -12.02 4.07
CA TRP A 441 -5.33 -11.15 4.08
C TRP A 441 -4.66 -11.12 2.71
N THR A 442 -4.28 -12.30 2.20
CA THR A 442 -3.59 -12.43 0.92
C THR A 442 -4.40 -11.81 -0.21
N LEU A 443 -5.70 -12.11 -0.28
CA LEU A 443 -6.58 -11.58 -1.32
C LEU A 443 -6.71 -10.05 -1.24
N SER A 444 -7.00 -9.53 -0.04
CA SER A 444 -7.25 -8.11 0.16
C SER A 444 -6.01 -7.28 -0.19
N PHE A 445 -4.84 -7.65 0.33
CA PHE A 445 -3.59 -6.96 0.04
C PHE A 445 -3.11 -7.19 -1.40
N SER A 446 -3.36 -8.35 -2.01
CA SER A 446 -3.05 -8.57 -3.43
C SER A 446 -3.83 -7.60 -4.33
N LEU A 447 -5.13 -7.42 -4.09
CA LEU A 447 -5.96 -6.50 -4.87
C LEU A 447 -5.52 -5.04 -4.65
N SER A 448 -5.32 -4.65 -3.39
CA SER A 448 -4.88 -3.30 -3.03
C SER A 448 -3.50 -2.96 -3.61
N TYR A 449 -2.50 -3.84 -3.45
CA TYR A 449 -1.14 -3.58 -3.89
C TYR A 449 -0.99 -3.71 -5.42
N ALA A 450 -1.64 -4.69 -6.05
CA ALA A 450 -1.65 -4.79 -7.51
C ALA A 450 -2.36 -3.58 -8.13
N GLY A 451 -3.49 -3.14 -7.56
CA GLY A 451 -4.20 -1.93 -7.97
C GLY A 451 -3.30 -0.69 -7.87
N ARG A 452 -2.66 -0.48 -6.72
CA ARG A 452 -1.72 0.63 -6.48
C ARG A 452 -0.55 0.63 -7.46
N ALA A 453 0.00 -0.54 -7.78
CA ALA A 453 1.12 -0.70 -8.70
C ALA A 453 0.70 -0.43 -10.15
N LEU A 454 -0.44 -0.98 -10.59
CA LEU A 454 -0.98 -0.76 -11.94
C LEU A 454 -1.39 0.70 -12.15
N ASP A 455 -2.02 1.33 -11.16
CA ASP A 455 -2.36 2.76 -11.17
C ASP A 455 -1.12 3.61 -11.48
N THR A 456 0.02 3.29 -10.85
CA THR A 456 1.30 3.95 -11.16
C THR A 456 1.75 3.74 -12.58
N ALA A 457 1.79 2.48 -13.04
CA ALA A 457 2.27 2.13 -14.36
C ALA A 457 1.48 2.90 -15.45
N PHE A 458 0.16 3.01 -15.29
CA PHE A 458 -0.68 3.74 -16.23
C PHE A 458 -0.45 5.25 -16.20
N ARG A 459 -0.26 5.86 -15.03
CA ARG A 459 0.06 7.30 -14.89
C ARG A 459 1.42 7.64 -15.47
N VAL A 460 2.44 6.84 -15.20
CA VAL A 460 3.78 7.01 -15.78
C VAL A 460 3.73 6.87 -17.30
N ALA A 461 3.01 5.87 -17.82
CA ALA A 461 2.81 5.68 -19.25
C ALA A 461 2.05 6.84 -19.91
N MET A 462 1.08 7.45 -19.21
CA MET A 462 0.32 8.60 -19.68
C MET A 462 1.24 9.77 -20.04
N PHE A 463 2.25 10.01 -19.19
CA PHE A 463 3.19 11.12 -19.28
C PHE A 463 4.48 10.80 -20.04
N ARG A 464 4.55 9.68 -20.78
CA ARG A 464 5.68 9.38 -21.65
C ARG A 464 5.96 10.56 -22.62
N PRO A 465 7.20 11.10 -22.64
CA PRO A 465 7.57 12.22 -23.50
C PRO A 465 7.45 11.82 -24.98
N ARG A 466 7.18 12.80 -25.84
CA ARG A 466 7.17 12.57 -27.29
C ARG A 466 8.61 12.53 -27.77
N SER A 467 9.00 11.51 -28.53
CA SER A 467 10.25 11.55 -29.27
C SER A 467 10.15 12.70 -30.27
N ALA A 468 10.98 13.74 -30.10
CA ALA A 468 11.12 14.78 -31.12
C ALA A 468 11.59 14.08 -32.40
N ARG A 469 10.70 13.95 -33.38
CA ARG A 469 11.09 13.49 -34.71
C ARG A 469 12.08 14.53 -35.21
N ARG A 470 13.36 14.17 -35.35
CA ARG A 470 14.33 15.03 -36.03
C ARG A 470 13.72 15.35 -37.38
N VAL A 471 13.27 16.58 -37.56
CA VAL A 471 13.06 17.14 -38.89
C VAL A 471 14.47 17.23 -39.44
N VAL A 472 14.90 16.20 -40.16
CA VAL A 472 16.08 16.30 -41.02
C VAL A 472 15.72 17.38 -42.01
N SER A 473 16.28 18.57 -41.82
CA SER A 473 16.15 19.66 -42.77
C SER A 473 16.86 19.25 -44.05
N SER A 474 16.14 18.61 -44.96
CA SER A 474 16.57 18.42 -46.34
C SER A 474 16.48 19.75 -47.10
N ASN A 475 17.21 20.77 -46.63
CA ASN A 475 17.43 22.03 -47.33
C ASN A 475 18.92 22.20 -47.65
N SER A 476 19.55 21.13 -48.15
CA SER A 476 20.81 21.19 -48.88
C SER A 476 20.57 20.69 -50.31
N ALA A 477 19.67 21.36 -51.03
CA ALA A 477 19.64 21.35 -52.48
C ALA A 477 19.88 22.80 -52.93
N ALA A 478 21.16 23.17 -53.05
CA ALA A 478 21.53 24.29 -53.90
C ALA A 478 21.55 23.77 -55.35
N PRO A 479 20.70 24.27 -56.24
CA PRO A 479 20.82 23.97 -57.65
C PRO A 479 21.99 24.79 -58.21
N ASN A 480 23.09 24.11 -58.57
CA ASN A 480 24.13 24.74 -59.37
C ASN A 480 23.54 25.13 -60.73
N ALA A 481 23.45 26.44 -60.94
CA ALA A 481 23.08 27.05 -62.20
C ALA A 481 24.12 26.69 -63.27
N THR A 482 23.62 26.22 -64.41
CA THR A 482 24.32 26.06 -65.68
C THR A 482 24.87 27.40 -66.17
N PRO A 483 26.14 27.51 -66.61
CA PRO A 483 26.61 28.69 -67.31
C PRO A 483 26.16 28.66 -68.77
N ALA A 484 25.57 29.76 -69.20
CA ALA A 484 25.18 30.02 -70.57
C ALA A 484 26.40 30.08 -71.51
N ARG A 485 26.27 29.42 -72.66
CA ARG A 485 27.10 29.65 -73.86
C ARG A 485 26.84 31.06 -74.41
N SER A 486 27.89 31.83 -74.64
CA SER A 486 27.90 32.83 -75.71
C SER A 486 29.30 33.02 -76.30
N LYS A 487 29.36 32.79 -77.62
CA LYS A 487 30.42 33.06 -78.61
C LYS A 487 31.66 32.16 -78.58
#